data_AF-U6DST5-F1
#
_entry.id   AF-U6DST5-F1
#
_cell.length_a   1.000
_cell.length_b   1.000
_cell.length_c   1.000
_cell.angle_alpha   90.00
_cell.angle_beta   90.00
_cell.angle_gamma   90.00
#
_symmetry.space_group_name_H-M   'P 1'
#
loop_
_entity.id
_entity.type
_entity.pdbx_description
1 polymer ?
#
loop_
_entity_poly.entity_id
_entity_poly.type
_entity_poly.pdbx_seq_one_letter_code
_entity_poly.pdbx_strand_id
1 'polypeptide(L)'
;WGDCVVTVLLAEEDKVEDDVVFYLVFSGSTLHHCTSTRKVSADTLETIAPGHDCCETVKVLLCASKEGLPVFVVAEEDFQFIQDEAYDAAQFLATSAGNQQALNFTRFLDRSGPPSGDVNSLDEKVALAFRHLKLPAEWNVLGTDQTLQDGGPRETLMHFAVRLGLLRLTWFLLQKPGGRGALRVHNQEGATPVSLALERGYHKLHRLLTEENAGEPD
;
A
#
# COMPACT_ATOMS: atom_id res chain seq x y z
N TRP A 1 -2.85 3.45 -5.56
CA TRP A 1 -4.08 3.02 -4.86
C TRP A 1 -4.13 3.60 -3.44
N GLY A 2 -4.41 4.90 -3.33
CA GLY A 2 -4.21 5.74 -2.14
C GLY A 2 -3.18 6.83 -2.40
N ASP A 3 -3.29 7.97 -1.71
CA ASP A 3 -2.37 9.14 -1.72
C ASP A 3 -2.18 9.91 -3.04
N CYS A 4 -3.08 9.72 -4.02
CA CYS A 4 -3.11 10.58 -5.20
C CYS A 4 -3.72 11.94 -4.85
N VAL A 5 -3.01 13.03 -5.19
CA VAL A 5 -3.55 14.39 -5.06
C VAL A 5 -4.53 14.64 -6.20
N VAL A 6 -5.79 14.87 -5.86
CA VAL A 6 -6.82 15.36 -6.79
C VAL A 6 -6.82 16.86 -6.73
N THR A 7 -6.57 17.49 -7.87
CA THR A 7 -6.61 18.95 -8.04
C THR A 7 -7.91 19.33 -8.75
N VAL A 8 -8.63 20.29 -8.20
CA VAL A 8 -9.82 20.87 -8.83
C VAL A 8 -9.53 22.31 -9.19
N LEU A 9 -9.74 22.66 -10.45
CA LEU A 9 -9.62 24.01 -10.98
C LEU A 9 -11.02 24.60 -11.12
N LEU A 10 -11.27 25.70 -10.41
CA LEU A 10 -12.52 26.44 -10.49
C LEU A 10 -12.45 27.44 -11.65
N ALA A 11 -13.57 27.66 -12.34
CA ALA A 11 -13.64 28.68 -13.37
C ALA A 11 -13.48 30.08 -12.77
N GLU A 12 -13.06 31.08 -13.58
CA GLU A 12 -12.85 32.45 -13.09
C GLU A 12 -14.11 33.11 -12.49
N GLU A 13 -15.29 32.61 -12.84
CA GLU A 13 -16.59 33.07 -12.32
C GLU A 13 -16.94 32.42 -10.95
N ASP A 14 -16.23 31.37 -10.54
CA ASP A 14 -16.48 30.56 -9.34
C ASP A 14 -15.41 30.77 -8.25
N LYS A 15 -14.77 31.95 -8.20
CA LYS A 15 -13.71 32.24 -7.22
C LYS A 15 -14.23 32.05 -5.79
N VAL A 16 -13.48 31.29 -5.00
CA VAL A 16 -13.88 30.88 -3.66
C VAL A 16 -13.97 32.06 -2.71
N GLU A 17 -15.20 32.41 -2.30
CA GLU A 17 -15.45 33.21 -1.10
C GLU A 17 -14.92 32.44 0.13
N ASP A 18 -14.28 33.14 1.08
CA ASP A 18 -13.61 32.50 2.22
C ASP A 18 -14.57 31.82 3.21
N ASP A 19 -15.89 32.01 3.07
CA ASP A 19 -16.92 31.38 3.90
C ASP A 19 -17.57 30.13 3.26
N VAL A 20 -17.07 29.70 2.08
CA VAL A 20 -17.53 28.48 1.40
C VAL A 20 -16.53 27.34 1.65
N VAL A 21 -17.04 26.21 2.13
CA VAL A 21 -16.28 24.97 2.27
C VAL A 21 -16.65 24.00 1.15
N PHE A 22 -15.64 23.47 0.49
CA PHE A 22 -15.82 22.51 -0.60
C PHE A 22 -15.52 21.08 -0.15
N TYR A 23 -16.29 20.15 -0.69
CA TYR A 23 -16.17 18.72 -0.46
C TYR A 23 -16.16 17.96 -1.78
N LEU A 24 -15.43 16.85 -1.82
CA LEU A 24 -15.49 15.89 -2.92
C LEU A 24 -16.17 14.61 -2.44
N VAL A 25 -17.17 14.18 -3.20
CA VAL A 25 -17.90 12.93 -2.95
C VAL A 25 -17.61 11.95 -4.07
N PHE A 26 -16.90 10.87 -3.76
CA PHE A 26 -16.58 9.77 -4.67
C PHE A 26 -17.66 8.68 -4.53
N SER A 27 -18.26 8.27 -5.65
CA SER A 27 -19.30 7.25 -5.70
C SER A 27 -19.02 6.23 -6.81
N GLY A 28 -18.70 5.01 -6.40
CA GLY A 28 -18.47 3.83 -7.24
C GLY A 28 -19.30 2.62 -6.81
N SER A 29 -18.94 1.44 -7.29
CA SER A 29 -19.61 0.18 -6.98
C SER A 29 -19.49 -0.24 -5.51
N THR A 30 -18.28 -0.12 -4.95
CA THR A 30 -17.95 -0.44 -3.55
C THR A 30 -17.46 0.77 -2.75
N LEU A 31 -17.26 1.92 -3.42
CA LEU A 31 -16.77 3.15 -2.83
C LEU A 31 -17.88 4.19 -2.67
N HIS A 32 -18.05 4.68 -1.46
CA HIS A 32 -18.80 5.91 -1.21
C HIS A 32 -18.06 6.72 -0.14
N HIS A 33 -17.39 7.79 -0.55
CA HIS A 33 -16.47 8.53 0.31
C HIS A 33 -16.64 10.05 0.14
N CYS A 34 -16.72 10.77 1.24
CA CYS A 34 -16.79 12.23 1.28
C CYS A 34 -15.56 12.78 2.00
N THR A 35 -14.85 13.71 1.36
CA THR A 35 -13.66 14.38 1.92
C THR A 35 -13.72 15.88 1.71
N SER A 36 -13.19 16.65 2.66
CA SER A 36 -13.01 18.09 2.52
C SER A 36 -11.85 18.41 1.60
N THR A 37 -11.92 19.52 0.86
CA THR A 37 -10.78 20.03 0.10
C THR A 37 -9.99 21.07 0.89
N ARG A 38 -8.72 21.24 0.50
CA ARG A 38 -7.85 22.32 0.94
C ARG A 38 -7.72 23.34 -0.18
N LYS A 39 -8.00 24.62 0.09
CA LYS A 39 -7.73 25.73 -0.82
C LYS A 39 -6.23 26.01 -0.87
N VAL A 40 -5.65 25.96 -2.08
CA VAL A 40 -4.21 26.21 -2.31
C VAL A 40 -3.98 27.57 -2.96
N SER A 41 -4.92 28.00 -3.81
CA SER A 41 -4.97 29.33 -4.42
C SER A 41 -6.43 29.82 -4.51
N ALA A 42 -6.66 30.95 -5.19
CA ALA A 42 -8.00 31.50 -5.38
C ALA A 42 -8.94 30.59 -6.22
N ASP A 43 -8.36 29.75 -7.06
CA ASP A 43 -9.04 28.91 -8.06
C ASP A 43 -8.69 27.41 -7.94
N THR A 44 -7.77 27.04 -7.05
CA THR A 44 -7.26 25.67 -6.96
C THR A 44 -7.56 25.06 -5.59
N LEU A 45 -8.22 23.90 -5.63
CA LEU A 45 -8.51 23.06 -4.47
C LEU A 45 -7.76 21.73 -4.60
N GLU A 46 -7.30 21.19 -3.47
CA GLU A 46 -6.66 19.88 -3.41
C GLU A 46 -7.33 18.97 -2.38
N THR A 47 -7.40 17.68 -2.68
CA THR A 47 -7.63 16.63 -1.70
C THR A 47 -6.79 15.41 -2.02
N ILE A 48 -6.70 14.47 -1.09
CA ILE A 48 -6.22 13.14 -1.38
C ILE A 48 -7.40 12.26 -1.83
N ALA A 49 -7.25 11.55 -2.94
CA ALA A 49 -8.22 10.55 -3.38
C ALA A 49 -8.29 9.41 -2.35
N PRO A 50 -9.48 8.90 -2.02
CA PRO A 50 -9.60 7.75 -1.13
C PRO A 50 -8.94 6.52 -1.74
N GLY A 51 -8.47 5.62 -0.87
CA GLY A 51 -8.14 4.25 -1.29
C GLY A 51 -9.38 3.55 -1.82
N HIS A 52 -9.20 2.74 -2.86
CA HIS A 52 -10.25 1.93 -3.48
C HIS A 52 -9.79 0.47 -3.57
N ASP A 53 -10.69 -0.47 -3.82
CA ASP A 53 -10.38 -1.91 -3.85
C ASP A 53 -10.65 -2.59 -5.20
N CYS A 54 -11.19 -1.85 -6.18
CA CYS A 54 -11.41 -2.35 -7.53
C CYS A 54 -11.15 -1.27 -8.59
N CYS A 55 -10.88 -1.71 -9.83
CA CYS A 55 -10.65 -0.81 -10.95
C CYS A 55 -12.00 -0.45 -11.55
N GLU A 56 -12.39 0.82 -11.46
CA GLU A 56 -13.61 1.32 -12.07
C GLU A 56 -13.53 2.82 -12.30
N THR A 57 -14.42 3.31 -13.15
CA THR A 57 -14.73 4.73 -13.22
C THR A 57 -15.77 5.05 -12.15
N VAL A 58 -15.45 5.97 -11.25
CA VAL A 58 -16.37 6.47 -10.24
C VAL A 58 -16.85 7.87 -10.60
N LYS A 59 -18.02 8.24 -10.09
CA LYS A 59 -18.52 9.61 -10.14
C LYS A 59 -17.94 10.42 -9.00
N VAL A 60 -17.44 11.61 -9.30
CA VAL A 60 -16.94 12.57 -8.31
C VAL A 60 -17.75 13.85 -8.38
N LEU A 61 -18.39 14.19 -7.27
CA LEU A 61 -19.16 15.42 -7.12
C LEU A 61 -18.36 16.44 -6.32
N LEU A 62 -18.21 17.66 -6.85
CA LEU A 62 -17.77 18.80 -6.06
C LEU A 62 -19.02 19.44 -5.43
N CYS A 63 -19.03 19.51 -4.11
CA CYS A 63 -20.11 20.09 -3.32
C CYS A 63 -19.62 21.35 -2.60
N ALA A 64 -20.44 22.40 -2.60
CA ALA A 64 -20.20 23.63 -1.87
C ALA A 64 -21.16 23.73 -0.67
N SER A 65 -20.62 24.07 0.50
CA SER A 65 -21.39 24.34 1.72
C SER A 65 -21.05 25.72 2.25
N LYS A 66 -22.08 26.48 2.62
CA LYS A 66 -21.99 27.79 3.25
C LYS A 66 -22.93 27.82 4.45
N GLU A 67 -22.51 28.46 5.53
CA GLU A 67 -23.29 28.48 6.77
C GLU A 67 -24.71 29.03 6.54
N GLY A 68 -25.71 28.30 7.05
CA GLY A 68 -27.12 28.67 6.90
C GLY A 68 -27.75 28.37 5.54
N LEU A 69 -26.99 27.80 4.59
CA LEU A 69 -27.50 27.39 3.28
C LEU A 69 -27.41 25.86 3.08
N PRO A 70 -28.28 25.28 2.23
CA PRO A 70 -28.13 23.88 1.81
C PRO A 70 -26.79 23.64 1.10
N VAL A 71 -26.35 22.37 1.09
CA VAL A 71 -25.20 21.95 0.28
C VAL A 71 -25.63 21.83 -1.18
N PHE A 72 -24.84 22.38 -2.09
CA PHE A 72 -25.10 22.33 -3.53
C PHE A 72 -24.01 21.55 -4.26
N VAL A 73 -24.40 20.75 -5.25
CA VAL A 73 -23.45 20.15 -6.20
C VAL A 73 -23.13 21.22 -7.24
N VAL A 74 -21.85 21.54 -7.38
CA VAL A 74 -21.37 22.58 -8.29
C VAL A 74 -20.71 22.00 -9.55
N ALA A 75 -20.17 20.78 -9.47
CA ALA A 75 -19.62 20.07 -10.62
C ALA A 75 -19.71 18.56 -10.41
N GLU A 76 -19.72 17.83 -11.52
CA GLU A 76 -19.64 16.37 -11.58
C GLU A 76 -18.61 15.99 -12.64
N GLU A 77 -17.70 15.10 -12.28
CA GLU A 77 -16.71 14.54 -13.20
C GLU A 77 -16.51 13.04 -12.98
N ASP A 78 -15.91 12.39 -13.97
CA ASP A 78 -15.52 10.98 -13.90
C ASP A 78 -14.07 10.87 -13.38
N PHE A 79 -13.84 9.94 -12.44
CA PHE A 79 -12.51 9.63 -11.92
C PHE A 79 -12.21 8.14 -12.09
N GLN A 80 -11.08 7.81 -12.70
CA GLN A 80 -10.72 6.42 -12.99
C GLN A 80 -9.72 5.86 -11.97
N PHE A 81 -10.14 4.79 -11.29
CA PHE A 81 -9.21 3.93 -10.57
C PHE A 81 -8.66 2.89 -11.54
N ILE A 82 -7.36 3.01 -11.85
CA ILE A 82 -6.65 2.10 -12.75
C ILE A 82 -5.77 1.14 -11.96
N GLN A 83 -5.63 -0.08 -12.48
CA GLN A 83 -4.67 -1.06 -11.98
C GLN A 83 -3.27 -0.50 -12.17
N ASP A 84 -2.51 -0.38 -11.08
CA ASP A 84 -1.09 -0.05 -11.17
C ASP A 84 -0.27 -1.33 -10.98
N GLU A 85 0.95 -1.34 -11.52
CA GLU A 85 1.86 -2.49 -11.43
C GLU A 85 2.13 -2.89 -9.98
N ALA A 86 2.02 -1.96 -9.04
CA ALA A 86 2.20 -2.22 -7.61
C ALA A 86 1.06 -3.03 -7.01
N TYR A 87 -0.19 -2.79 -7.44
CA TYR A 87 -1.34 -3.61 -7.08
C TYR A 87 -1.20 -5.04 -7.60
N ASP A 88 -0.82 -5.20 -8.87
CA ASP A 88 -0.55 -6.52 -9.47
C ASP A 88 0.55 -7.26 -8.72
N ALA A 89 1.65 -6.56 -8.43
CA ALA A 89 2.74 -7.11 -7.64
C ALA A 89 2.27 -7.51 -6.25
N ALA A 90 1.49 -6.66 -5.55
CA ALA A 90 0.98 -6.96 -4.22
C ALA A 90 0.03 -8.18 -4.24
N GLN A 91 -0.87 -8.27 -5.21
CA GLN A 91 -1.78 -9.41 -5.35
C GLN A 91 -1.02 -10.71 -5.65
N PHE A 92 -0.03 -10.65 -6.54
CA PHE A 92 0.84 -11.79 -6.84
C PHE A 92 1.62 -12.24 -5.60
N LEU A 93 2.20 -11.29 -4.86
CA LEU A 93 2.95 -11.56 -3.63
C LEU A 93 2.07 -12.14 -2.53
N ALA A 94 0.86 -11.58 -2.34
CA ALA A 94 -0.12 -12.09 -1.38
C ALA A 94 -0.54 -13.52 -1.71
N THR A 95 -0.77 -13.83 -2.99
CA THR A 95 -1.10 -15.18 -3.46
C THR A 95 0.09 -16.14 -3.37
N SER A 96 1.32 -15.60 -3.44
CA SER A 96 2.56 -16.37 -3.32
C SER A 96 2.93 -16.71 -1.88
N ALA A 97 2.21 -16.21 -0.87
CA ALA A 97 2.45 -16.58 0.53
C ALA A 97 2.31 -18.11 0.71
N GLY A 98 3.40 -18.78 1.03
CA GLY A 98 3.47 -20.26 1.11
C GLY A 98 3.74 -20.98 -0.22
N ASN A 99 3.78 -20.28 -1.35
CA ASN A 99 4.15 -20.90 -2.63
C ASN A 99 5.69 -20.98 -2.74
N GLN A 100 6.23 -22.16 -2.45
CA GLN A 100 7.68 -22.34 -2.40
C GLN A 100 8.35 -22.19 -3.77
N GLN A 101 7.66 -22.53 -4.87
CA GLN A 101 8.21 -22.36 -6.22
C GLN A 101 8.37 -20.86 -6.55
N ALA A 102 7.33 -20.07 -6.29
CA ALA A 102 7.37 -18.62 -6.51
C ALA A 102 8.40 -17.94 -5.61
N LEU A 103 8.41 -18.26 -4.31
CA LEU A 103 9.31 -17.64 -3.35
C LEU A 103 10.77 -18.03 -3.57
N ASN A 104 11.06 -19.27 -4.00
CA ASN A 104 12.42 -19.65 -4.40
C ASN A 104 12.95 -18.85 -5.59
N PHE A 105 12.07 -18.44 -6.52
CA PHE A 105 12.47 -17.63 -7.66
C PHE A 105 12.98 -16.25 -7.24
N THR A 106 12.47 -15.71 -6.13
CA THR A 106 12.86 -14.37 -5.65
C THR A 106 14.34 -14.27 -5.26
N ARG A 107 14.99 -15.40 -4.95
CA ARG A 107 16.43 -15.48 -4.68
C ARG A 107 17.28 -15.02 -5.88
N PHE A 108 16.74 -15.08 -7.09
CA PHE A 108 17.44 -14.64 -8.30
C PHE A 108 17.34 -13.14 -8.54
N LEU A 109 16.42 -12.42 -7.86
CA LEU A 109 16.32 -10.96 -7.91
C LEU A 109 17.57 -10.28 -7.32
N ASP A 110 18.36 -11.02 -6.52
CA ASP A 110 19.66 -10.59 -6.04
C ASP A 110 20.69 -10.35 -7.15
N ARG A 111 20.55 -11.02 -8.30
CA ARG A 111 21.55 -11.01 -9.36
C ARG A 111 21.35 -9.89 -10.38
N SER A 112 20.21 -9.23 -10.37
CA SER A 112 19.91 -8.10 -11.25
C SER A 112 20.50 -6.76 -10.78
N GLY A 113 21.16 -6.74 -9.61
CA GLY A 113 21.50 -5.49 -8.90
C GLY A 113 20.24 -4.85 -8.31
N PRO A 114 20.37 -3.84 -7.43
CA PRO A 114 19.21 -3.04 -7.06
C PRO A 114 18.63 -2.48 -8.37
N PRO A 115 17.30 -2.59 -8.60
CA PRO A 115 16.71 -1.91 -9.74
C PRO A 115 17.18 -0.46 -9.69
N SER A 116 17.58 0.10 -10.83
CA SER A 116 17.92 1.52 -10.96
C SER A 116 16.75 2.46 -10.62
N GLY A 117 15.59 1.90 -10.23
CA GLY A 117 14.44 2.59 -9.69
C GLY A 117 14.51 2.76 -8.17
N ASP A 118 13.82 3.78 -7.69
CA ASP A 118 13.73 4.09 -6.27
C ASP A 118 13.01 2.96 -5.50
N VAL A 119 13.80 2.10 -4.84
CA VAL A 119 13.30 1.00 -4.00
C VAL A 119 12.35 1.52 -2.93
N ASN A 120 12.53 2.75 -2.42
CA ASN A 120 11.60 3.32 -1.45
C ASN A 120 10.24 3.61 -2.08
N SER A 121 10.19 4.12 -3.32
CA SER A 121 8.95 4.35 -4.06
C SER A 121 8.24 3.03 -4.38
N LEU A 122 8.99 1.99 -4.76
CA LEU A 122 8.44 0.65 -4.97
C LEU A 122 7.84 0.10 -3.67
N ASP A 123 8.58 0.17 -2.57
CA ASP A 123 8.15 -0.29 -1.24
C ASP A 123 6.90 0.45 -0.77
N GLU A 124 6.85 1.77 -0.95
CA GLU A 124 5.67 2.59 -0.65
C GLU A 124 4.44 2.12 -1.42
N LYS A 125 4.54 2.01 -2.75
CA LYS A 125 3.41 1.62 -3.59
C LYS A 125 2.93 0.20 -3.30
N VAL A 126 3.86 -0.76 -3.13
CA VAL A 126 3.52 -2.15 -2.83
C VAL A 126 2.93 -2.28 -1.43
N ALA A 127 3.51 -1.64 -0.42
CA ALA A 127 2.97 -1.66 0.94
C ALA A 127 1.58 -1.02 1.02
N LEU A 128 1.37 0.09 0.29
CA LEU A 128 0.07 0.73 0.18
C LEU A 128 -0.96 -0.19 -0.50
N ALA A 129 -0.60 -0.81 -1.63
CA ALA A 129 -1.46 -1.79 -2.28
C ALA A 129 -1.84 -2.94 -1.33
N PHE A 130 -0.88 -3.47 -0.55
CA PHE A 130 -1.14 -4.50 0.46
C PHE A 130 -2.14 -4.07 1.54
N ARG A 131 -2.20 -2.79 1.92
CA ARG A 131 -3.20 -2.28 2.89
C ARG A 131 -4.62 -2.35 2.35
N HIS A 132 -4.78 -2.15 1.05
CA HIS A 132 -6.08 -2.11 0.39
C HIS A 132 -6.50 -3.45 -0.21
N LEU A 133 -5.60 -4.45 -0.27
CA LEU A 133 -5.95 -5.80 -0.67
C LEU A 133 -6.95 -6.45 0.28
N LYS A 134 -8.02 -7.02 -0.29
CA LYS A 134 -8.91 -7.95 0.40
C LYS A 134 -8.25 -9.32 0.56
N LEU A 135 -7.44 -9.46 1.61
CA LEU A 135 -6.83 -10.74 1.95
C LEU A 135 -7.90 -11.71 2.51
N PRO A 136 -7.86 -13.00 2.13
CA PRO A 136 -8.71 -14.03 2.75
C PRO A 136 -8.58 -14.07 4.28
N ALA A 137 -9.61 -14.50 4.99
CA ALA A 137 -9.62 -14.53 6.45
C ALA A 137 -8.52 -15.45 7.03
N GLU A 138 -8.21 -16.51 6.31
CA GLU A 138 -7.17 -17.49 6.59
C GLU A 138 -5.77 -17.06 6.16
N TRP A 139 -5.63 -15.90 5.49
CA TRP A 139 -4.35 -15.47 4.94
C TRP A 139 -3.28 -15.33 6.02
N ASN A 140 -2.09 -15.83 5.72
CA ASN A 140 -0.97 -15.90 6.65
C ASN A 140 0.35 -15.69 5.91
N VAL A 141 1.28 -14.94 6.51
CA VAL A 141 2.61 -14.66 5.93
C VAL A 141 3.41 -15.94 5.66
N LEU A 142 3.16 -16.99 6.45
CA LEU A 142 3.78 -18.31 6.29
C LEU A 142 3.08 -19.21 5.25
N GLY A 143 1.98 -18.72 4.66
CA GLY A 143 1.06 -19.51 3.83
C GLY A 143 0.00 -20.25 4.62
N THR A 144 -1.00 -20.78 3.91
CA THR A 144 -2.12 -21.55 4.46
C THR A 144 -1.89 -23.06 4.40
N ASP A 145 -0.85 -23.51 3.69
CA ASP A 145 -0.53 -24.92 3.52
C ASP A 145 0.05 -25.51 4.82
N GLN A 146 -0.68 -26.46 5.40
CA GLN A 146 -0.31 -27.13 6.64
C GLN A 146 0.94 -28.01 6.49
N THR A 147 1.28 -28.46 5.28
CA THR A 147 2.49 -29.25 5.03
C THR A 147 3.76 -28.44 5.27
N LEU A 148 3.68 -27.12 5.16
CA LEU A 148 4.78 -26.20 5.47
C LEU A 148 4.98 -26.04 6.98
N GLN A 149 4.10 -26.53 7.84
CA GLN A 149 4.32 -26.44 9.30
C GLN A 149 5.39 -27.41 9.83
N ASP A 150 5.94 -28.28 8.97
CA ASP A 150 6.95 -29.29 9.32
C ASP A 150 8.34 -28.71 9.71
N GLY A 151 8.44 -27.39 9.91
CA GLY A 151 9.63 -26.72 10.45
C GLY A 151 10.88 -26.72 9.57
N GLY A 152 10.82 -27.35 8.39
CA GLY A 152 11.94 -27.44 7.45
C GLY A 152 12.33 -26.10 6.81
N PRO A 153 13.58 -25.99 6.31
CA PRO A 153 14.06 -24.76 5.69
C PRO A 153 13.26 -24.37 4.43
N ARG A 154 12.82 -23.11 4.36
CA ARG A 154 12.05 -22.58 3.23
C ARG A 154 12.14 -21.05 3.12
N GLU A 155 11.96 -20.56 1.90
CA GLU A 155 11.73 -19.11 1.68
C GLU A 155 10.34 -18.70 2.19
N THR A 156 10.23 -17.45 2.62
CA THR A 156 8.95 -16.86 3.07
C THR A 156 8.78 -15.50 2.43
N LEU A 157 7.56 -14.96 2.45
CA LEU A 157 7.33 -13.59 1.98
C LEU A 157 8.14 -12.55 2.77
N MET A 158 8.49 -12.87 4.03
CA MET A 158 9.39 -12.07 4.86
C MET A 158 10.83 -12.08 4.33
N HIS A 159 11.35 -13.23 3.89
CA HIS A 159 12.66 -13.29 3.24
C HIS A 159 12.68 -12.43 1.97
N PHE A 160 11.63 -12.51 1.16
CA PHE A 160 11.48 -11.68 -0.04
C PHE A 160 11.56 -10.18 0.28
N ALA A 161 10.75 -9.71 1.23
CA ALA A 161 10.70 -8.29 1.59
C ALA A 161 12.06 -7.78 2.09
N VAL A 162 12.72 -8.55 2.96
CA VAL A 162 14.04 -8.21 3.48
C VAL A 162 15.11 -8.23 2.39
N ARG A 163 15.11 -9.23 1.52
CA ARG A 163 16.10 -9.40 0.44
C ARG A 163 16.14 -8.17 -0.46
N LEU A 164 14.98 -7.59 -0.75
CA LEU A 164 14.83 -6.40 -1.58
C LEU A 164 14.93 -5.08 -0.82
N GLY A 165 15.08 -5.10 0.51
CA GLY A 165 15.18 -3.87 1.29
C GLY A 165 13.84 -3.15 1.53
N LEU A 166 12.71 -3.85 1.38
CA LEU A 166 11.36 -3.28 1.45
C LEU A 166 10.93 -3.07 2.92
N LEU A 167 11.23 -1.90 3.47
CA LEU A 167 11.02 -1.55 4.87
C LEU A 167 9.54 -1.49 5.28
N ARG A 168 8.71 -0.77 4.52
CA ARG A 168 7.27 -0.59 4.76
C ARG A 168 6.51 -1.89 4.58
N LEU A 169 6.84 -2.66 3.53
CA LEU A 169 6.26 -3.99 3.35
C LEU A 169 6.65 -4.93 4.50
N THR A 170 7.92 -4.92 4.92
CA THR A 170 8.37 -5.74 6.06
C THR A 170 7.59 -5.39 7.32
N TRP A 171 7.43 -4.09 7.63
CA TRP A 171 6.63 -3.65 8.78
C TRP A 171 5.18 -4.13 8.66
N PHE A 172 4.55 -3.97 7.50
CA PHE A 172 3.18 -4.43 7.25
C PHE A 172 3.04 -5.94 7.51
N LEU A 173 3.96 -6.75 6.99
CA LEU A 173 3.94 -8.20 7.17
C LEU A 173 4.11 -8.61 8.64
N LEU A 174 4.87 -7.86 9.44
CA LEU A 174 5.00 -8.13 10.88
C LEU A 174 3.66 -8.01 11.63
N GLN A 175 2.76 -7.15 11.15
CA GLN A 175 1.42 -6.96 11.74
C GLN A 175 0.41 -8.04 11.33
N LYS A 176 0.77 -8.93 10.40
CA LYS A 176 -0.13 -9.96 9.89
C LYS A 176 0.07 -11.32 10.56
N PRO A 177 -0.94 -12.21 10.49
CA PRO A 177 -0.81 -13.59 11.00
C PRO A 177 0.44 -14.27 10.45
N GLY A 178 1.23 -14.89 11.34
CA GLY A 178 2.48 -15.56 11.01
C GLY A 178 3.68 -14.66 10.71
N GLY A 179 3.52 -13.33 10.67
CA GLY A 179 4.61 -12.38 10.41
C GLY A 179 5.78 -12.52 11.37
N ARG A 180 5.52 -12.46 12.68
CA ARG A 180 6.54 -12.70 13.71
C ARG A 180 7.10 -14.14 13.69
N GLY A 181 6.26 -15.12 13.35
CA GLY A 181 6.68 -16.51 13.18
C GLY A 181 7.70 -16.70 12.05
N ALA A 182 7.54 -15.95 10.95
CA ALA A 182 8.44 -15.99 9.79
C ALA A 182 9.88 -15.58 10.11
N LEU A 183 10.11 -14.82 11.19
CA LEU A 183 11.45 -14.40 11.62
C LEU A 183 12.34 -15.55 12.08
N ARG A 184 11.73 -16.68 12.47
CA ARG A 184 12.44 -17.88 12.96
C ARG A 184 12.64 -18.93 11.86
N VAL A 185 12.02 -18.73 10.69
CA VAL A 185 12.13 -19.66 9.57
C VAL A 185 13.47 -19.45 8.90
N HIS A 186 14.21 -20.54 8.72
CA HIS A 186 15.46 -20.53 7.97
C HIS A 186 15.14 -20.83 6.51
N ASN A 187 15.78 -20.14 5.57
CA ASN A 187 15.69 -20.47 4.16
C ASN A 187 16.66 -21.61 3.79
N GLN A 188 16.70 -21.99 2.50
CA GLN A 188 17.60 -23.04 2.01
C GLN A 188 19.10 -22.69 2.12
N GLU A 189 19.45 -21.41 2.35
CA GLU A 189 20.82 -20.96 2.62
C GLU A 189 21.14 -20.95 4.13
N GLY A 190 20.18 -21.30 4.99
CA GLY A 190 20.31 -21.22 6.44
C GLY A 190 20.16 -19.80 7.00
N ALA A 191 19.77 -18.82 6.19
CA ALA A 191 19.51 -17.46 6.64
C ALA A 191 18.08 -17.33 7.19
N THR A 192 17.91 -16.52 8.23
CA THR A 192 16.60 -16.02 8.66
C THR A 192 16.37 -14.64 8.06
N PRO A 193 15.14 -14.08 8.08
CA PRO A 193 14.94 -12.69 7.66
C PRO A 193 15.80 -11.71 8.47
N VAL A 194 16.06 -12.00 9.75
CA VAL A 194 16.90 -11.14 10.60
C VAL A 194 18.37 -11.20 10.16
N SER A 195 18.91 -12.40 9.94
CA SER A 195 20.32 -12.54 9.51
C SER A 195 20.53 -11.98 8.10
N LEU A 196 19.55 -12.17 7.21
CA LEU A 196 19.60 -11.64 5.85
C LEU A 196 19.66 -10.11 5.83
N ALA A 197 18.89 -9.43 6.70
CA ALA A 197 18.94 -7.98 6.82
C ALA A 197 20.34 -7.48 7.26
N LEU A 198 20.98 -8.22 8.17
CA LEU A 198 22.33 -7.89 8.66
C LEU A 198 23.39 -8.14 7.58
N GLU A 199 23.35 -9.29 6.91
CA GLU A 199 24.25 -9.66 5.81
C GLU A 199 24.21 -8.65 4.66
N ARG A 200 23.04 -8.06 4.41
CA ARG A 200 22.83 -7.03 3.38
C ARG A 200 23.16 -5.60 3.83
N GLY A 201 23.47 -5.39 5.10
CA GLY A 201 23.71 -4.05 5.64
C GLY A 201 22.43 -3.20 5.76
N TYR A 202 21.25 -3.80 5.72
CA TYR A 202 19.97 -3.09 5.88
C TYR A 202 19.68 -2.81 7.36
N HIS A 203 20.41 -1.87 7.94
CA HIS A 203 20.36 -1.57 9.38
C HIS A 203 18.96 -1.17 9.89
N LYS A 204 18.19 -0.40 9.09
CA LYS A 204 16.81 -0.03 9.44
C LYS A 204 15.89 -1.26 9.52
N LEU A 205 16.01 -2.17 8.54
CA LEU A 205 15.27 -3.44 8.55
C LEU A 205 15.69 -4.32 9.72
N HIS A 206 16.99 -4.49 9.95
CA HIS A 206 17.48 -5.29 11.08
C HIS A 206 16.93 -4.78 12.41
N ARG A 207 16.91 -3.45 12.61
CA ARG A 207 16.30 -2.82 13.79
C ARG A 207 14.80 -3.13 13.88
N LEU A 208 14.05 -2.89 12.80
CA LEU A 208 12.63 -3.19 12.72
C LEU A 208 12.30 -4.65 13.10
N LEU A 209 13.10 -5.60 12.61
CA LEU A 209 12.88 -7.03 12.81
C LEU A 209 13.24 -7.49 14.24
N THR A 210 14.10 -6.77 14.95
CA THR A 210 14.55 -7.12 16.30
C THR A 210 13.77 -6.41 17.41
N GLU A 211 13.03 -5.35 17.08
CA GLU A 211 12.15 -4.64 18.01
C GLU A 211 10.77 -5.31 18.12
N GLU A 212 10.29 -5.48 19.36
CA GLU A 212 8.96 -6.07 19.63
C GLU A 212 7.81 -5.13 19.23
N ASN A 213 8.00 -3.81 19.32
CA ASN A 213 6.99 -2.79 19.03
C ASN A 213 7.57 -1.63 18.19
N ALA A 214 8.09 -1.95 17.00
CA ALA A 214 8.54 -0.91 16.09
C ALA A 214 7.35 -0.13 15.49
N GLY A 215 7.44 1.20 15.52
CA GLY A 215 6.49 2.09 14.87
C GLY A 215 6.47 1.92 13.35
N GLU A 216 5.39 2.39 12.73
CA GLU A 216 5.30 2.44 11.27
C GLU A 216 6.42 3.33 10.71
N PRO A 217 7.19 2.84 9.72
CA PRO A 217 8.26 3.63 9.12
C PRO A 217 7.69 4.71 8.20
N ASP A 218 8.22 5.95 8.35
CA ASP A 218 7.94 7.10 7.47
C ASP A 218 8.33 6.82 6.01
#